data_AF-A0AAJ6ZSW3-F1
#
_entry.id   AF-A0AAJ6ZSW3-F1
#
_cell.length_a   1.000
_cell.length_b   1.000
_cell.length_c   1.000
_cell.angle_alpha   90.00
_cell.angle_beta   90.00
_cell.angle_gamma   90.00
#
_symmetry.space_group_name_H-M   'P 1'
#
loop_
_entity.id
_entity.type
_entity.pdbx_description
1 polymer ?
#
loop_
_entity_poly.entity_id
_entity_poly.type
_entity_poly.pdbx_seq_one_letter_code
_entity_poly.pdbx_strand_id
1 'polypeptide(L)'
;MARPEPGRVFKLVARTQAEEDAYDIRANRQLPKPSGLTGSIAHLVKGALGGGILSGHVAWMTAGLWVAVPVSLACGLYMFYCLFILVKSAQILYKRTRVPVMTYPDVGEAACACHSNPSITKLAKTFRYMIDAMICIDLFGSCATYQIIIAKSLKQLVENTQTTSMEGINGMPGLRFYLACIVPFVILICLIRHLKWLAPLSIVANMVVLFCIIVAVYYAFENNPTLTGMVPYTSFYNFFEFIGMAVFSMSCAAVIIPIENNMKDPDKYHIALSVGMSLIISCVFCVSFFGYAGYLDKCESPITVNFPLNTLGKALKGCIMVMIYVTHALNYWVPFATVFYYMKRKLDPNKHVMWELIFRAIFVAIIGLVAIIFPTITALMGFLGAFCLSNLAFIYPNVIYLLVHWERPGLGPFRWRLWLSLLMIVVGIFFCICGSFVSAVQLITIAINPGKRSDI
;
A
#
# COMPACT_ATOMS: atom_id res chain seq x y z
N MET A 1 14.69 -10.80 -1.81
CA MET A 1 15.85 -10.31 -1.04
C MET A 1 15.81 -10.97 0.32
N ALA A 2 16.94 -11.47 0.85
CA ALA A 2 16.99 -11.91 2.24
C ALA A 2 16.86 -10.66 3.13
N ARG A 3 15.87 -10.63 4.03
CA ARG A 3 15.78 -9.60 5.08
C ARG A 3 17.07 -9.66 5.93
N PRO A 4 17.67 -8.55 6.35
CA PRO A 4 18.66 -8.57 7.42
C PRO A 4 18.04 -9.21 8.66
N GLU A 5 18.82 -10.02 9.40
CA GLU A 5 18.30 -10.84 10.50
C GLU A 5 17.65 -9.98 11.60
N PRO A 6 16.35 -10.19 11.88
CA PRO A 6 15.69 -9.63 13.06
C PRO A 6 16.38 -10.15 14.33
N GLY A 7 16.89 -9.26 15.17
CA GLY A 7 17.67 -9.65 16.36
C GLY A 7 19.00 -8.94 16.49
N ARG A 8 19.43 -8.18 15.47
CA ARG A 8 20.55 -7.25 15.59
C ARG A 8 20.20 -6.19 16.64
N VAL A 9 21.08 -6.01 17.63
CA VAL A 9 20.95 -4.95 18.64
C VAL A 9 21.51 -3.66 18.05
N PHE A 10 20.66 -2.65 17.88
CA PHE A 10 21.10 -1.34 17.43
C PHE A 10 21.73 -0.58 18.59
N LYS A 11 22.96 -0.10 18.39
CA LYS A 11 23.69 0.73 19.35
C LYS A 11 24.22 1.97 18.66
N LEU A 12 24.28 3.07 19.39
CA LEU A 12 24.92 4.29 18.94
C LEU A 12 26.44 4.07 18.88
N VAL A 13 27.00 4.08 17.67
CA VAL A 13 28.44 3.92 17.42
C VAL A 13 29.08 5.27 17.16
N ALA A 14 28.49 6.10 16.30
CA ALA A 14 29.00 7.45 16.02
C ALA A 14 28.57 8.45 17.11
N ARG A 15 29.56 9.03 17.80
CA ARG A 15 29.37 9.97 18.92
C ARG A 15 29.42 11.43 18.48
N THR A 16 30.02 11.74 17.34
CA THR A 16 30.15 13.10 16.81
C THR A 16 29.54 13.24 15.41
N GLN A 17 29.24 14.48 14.99
CA GLN A 17 28.74 14.75 13.62
C GLN A 17 29.81 14.42 12.57
N ALA A 18 31.09 14.72 12.86
CA ALA A 18 32.20 14.41 11.97
C ALA A 18 32.32 12.90 11.70
N GLU A 19 32.10 12.05 12.71
CA GLU A 19 32.09 10.59 12.53
C GLU A 19 30.92 10.10 11.67
N GLU A 20 29.77 10.75 11.77
CA GLU A 20 28.60 10.47 10.92
C GLU A 20 28.88 10.87 9.46
N ASP A 21 29.46 12.05 9.26
CA ASP A 21 29.74 12.59 7.93
C ASP A 21 30.89 11.85 7.22
N ALA A 22 31.86 11.33 7.98
CA ALA A 22 32.92 10.48 7.46
C ALA A 22 32.46 9.08 7.02
N TYR A 23 31.23 8.66 7.36
CA TYR A 23 30.71 7.36 6.95
C TYR A 23 30.24 7.36 5.49
N ASP A 24 30.93 6.61 4.64
CA ASP A 24 30.42 6.31 3.31
C ASP A 24 29.45 5.11 3.36
N ILE A 25 28.15 5.39 3.28
CA ILE A 25 27.09 4.38 3.23
C ILE A 25 27.28 3.47 2.00
N ARG A 26 27.66 4.06 0.86
CA ARG A 26 27.76 3.35 -0.43
C ARG A 26 28.92 2.36 -0.42
N ALA A 27 30.08 2.76 0.08
CA ALA A 27 31.24 1.87 0.22
C ALA A 27 30.96 0.68 1.16
N ASN A 28 30.09 0.88 2.15
CA ASN A 28 29.74 -0.16 3.13
C ASN A 28 28.55 -1.04 2.73
N ARG A 29 27.89 -0.77 1.59
CA ARG A 29 26.80 -1.60 1.06
C ARG A 29 27.34 -2.67 0.11
N GLN A 30 27.15 -3.94 0.46
CA GLN A 30 27.41 -5.07 -0.44
C GLN A 30 26.14 -5.38 -1.25
N LEU A 31 25.99 -4.73 -2.41
CA LEU A 31 24.84 -4.93 -3.30
C LEU A 31 25.24 -5.80 -4.51
N PRO A 32 24.72 -7.04 -4.64
CA PRO A 32 25.06 -7.90 -5.76
C PRO A 32 24.52 -7.38 -7.10
N LYS A 33 23.36 -6.71 -7.09
CA LYS A 33 22.75 -6.07 -8.28
C LYS A 33 22.01 -4.79 -7.85
N PRO A 34 22.69 -3.63 -7.81
CA PRO A 34 22.06 -2.38 -7.43
C PRO A 34 21.14 -1.83 -8.54
N SER A 35 20.04 -1.21 -8.16
CA SER A 35 19.11 -0.54 -9.06
C SER A 35 19.59 0.87 -9.40
N GLY A 36 19.56 1.22 -10.69
CA GLY A 36 19.76 2.60 -11.13
C GLY A 36 18.60 3.51 -10.71
N LEU A 37 18.72 4.82 -10.96
CA LEU A 37 17.68 5.80 -10.64
C LEU A 37 16.33 5.46 -11.31
N THR A 38 16.35 5.18 -12.61
CA THR A 38 15.16 4.80 -13.39
C THR A 38 14.54 3.50 -12.90
N GLY A 39 15.37 2.49 -12.60
CA GLY A 39 14.92 1.23 -12.01
C GLY A 39 14.26 1.44 -10.65
N SER A 40 14.80 2.35 -9.83
CA SER A 40 14.25 2.68 -8.51
C SER A 40 12.91 3.41 -8.61
N ILE A 41 12.78 4.34 -9.55
CA ILE A 41 11.50 5.00 -9.88
C ILE A 41 10.48 3.95 -10.33
N ALA A 42 10.85 3.05 -11.25
CA ALA A 42 9.97 1.99 -11.72
C ALA A 42 9.54 1.03 -10.59
N HIS A 43 10.44 0.72 -9.65
CA HIS A 43 10.10 -0.06 -8.46
C HIS A 43 9.17 0.69 -7.49
N LEU A 44 9.35 2.00 -7.33
CA LEU A 44 8.48 2.83 -6.49
C LEU A 44 7.06 2.88 -7.07
N VAL A 45 6.97 3.18 -8.36
CA VAL A 45 5.73 3.23 -9.13
C VAL A 45 5.04 1.87 -9.08
N LYS A 46 5.75 0.78 -9.33
CA LYS A 46 5.23 -0.58 -9.16
C LYS A 46 4.73 -0.86 -7.73
N GLY A 47 5.42 -0.33 -6.73
CA GLY A 47 5.03 -0.50 -5.33
C GLY A 47 3.69 0.15 -4.98
N ALA A 48 3.27 1.18 -5.72
CA ALA A 48 2.00 1.87 -5.56
C ALA A 48 0.93 1.49 -6.61
N LEU A 49 1.33 1.17 -7.85
CA LEU A 49 0.45 0.74 -8.95
C LEU A 49 -0.01 -0.72 -8.75
N GLY A 50 -0.81 -0.94 -7.72
CA GLY A 50 -1.53 -2.19 -7.47
C GLY A 50 -3.02 -2.08 -7.82
N GLY A 51 -3.87 -2.84 -7.14
CA GLY A 51 -5.33 -2.72 -7.29
C GLY A 51 -5.91 -1.39 -6.78
N GLY A 52 -5.14 -0.63 -5.97
CA GLY A 52 -5.57 0.64 -5.39
C GLY A 52 -5.89 1.71 -6.44
N ILE A 53 -4.99 1.92 -7.40
CA ILE A 53 -5.20 2.91 -8.49
C ILE A 53 -6.48 2.63 -9.27
N LEU A 54 -6.80 1.36 -9.51
CA LEU A 54 -7.99 0.94 -10.26
C LEU A 54 -9.29 1.24 -9.51
N SER A 55 -9.24 1.72 -8.28
CA SER A 55 -10.41 2.02 -7.45
C SER A 55 -10.56 3.50 -7.15
N GLY A 56 -9.61 4.35 -7.57
CA GLY A 56 -9.58 5.75 -7.20
C GLY A 56 -10.79 6.56 -7.69
N HIS A 57 -11.40 6.16 -8.81
CA HIS A 57 -12.61 6.80 -9.35
C HIS A 57 -13.82 6.66 -8.43
N VAL A 58 -13.97 5.51 -7.76
CA VAL A 58 -15.03 5.32 -6.75
C VAL A 58 -14.78 6.22 -5.53
N ALA A 59 -13.51 6.40 -5.15
CA ALA A 59 -13.16 7.32 -4.06
C ALA A 59 -13.59 8.76 -4.41
N TRP A 60 -13.31 9.20 -5.64
CA TRP A 60 -13.68 10.54 -6.09
C TRP A 60 -15.20 10.72 -6.21
N MET A 61 -15.92 9.70 -6.67
CA MET A 61 -17.39 9.67 -6.61
C MET A 61 -17.90 9.84 -5.18
N THR A 62 -17.24 9.20 -4.22
CA THR A 62 -17.63 9.22 -2.80
C THR A 62 -17.50 10.61 -2.20
N ALA A 63 -16.47 11.40 -2.55
CA ALA A 63 -16.25 12.74 -2.00
C ALA A 63 -16.84 13.90 -2.81
N GLY A 64 -16.96 13.75 -4.13
CA GLY A 64 -17.22 14.84 -5.06
C GLY A 64 -15.95 15.60 -5.46
N LEU A 65 -16.00 16.27 -6.61
CA LEU A 65 -14.82 16.79 -7.30
C LEU A 65 -14.07 17.90 -6.53
N TRP A 66 -14.80 18.83 -5.92
CA TRP A 66 -14.22 19.99 -5.22
C TRP A 66 -13.52 19.58 -3.93
N VAL A 67 -13.89 18.44 -3.36
CA VAL A 67 -13.21 17.83 -2.21
C VAL A 67 -12.08 16.93 -2.69
N ALA A 68 -12.36 16.05 -3.66
CA ALA A 68 -11.43 15.01 -4.08
C ALA A 68 -10.11 15.56 -4.64
N VAL A 69 -10.16 16.62 -5.47
CA VAL A 69 -8.96 17.20 -6.10
C VAL A 69 -7.99 17.80 -5.06
N PRO A 70 -8.36 18.81 -4.27
CA PRO A 70 -7.42 19.45 -3.34
C PRO A 70 -6.95 18.50 -2.24
N VAL A 71 -7.84 17.62 -1.75
CA VAL A 71 -7.50 16.69 -0.66
C VAL A 71 -6.59 15.57 -1.16
N SER A 72 -6.80 15.03 -2.37
CA SER A 72 -5.85 14.07 -2.96
C SER A 72 -4.46 14.68 -3.08
N LEU A 73 -4.36 15.92 -3.57
CA LEU A 73 -3.09 16.61 -3.73
C LEU A 73 -2.43 16.88 -2.37
N ALA A 74 -3.19 17.36 -1.38
CA ALA A 74 -2.68 17.60 -0.04
C ALA A 74 -2.17 16.32 0.63
N CYS A 75 -2.92 15.22 0.55
CA CYS A 75 -2.52 13.92 1.06
C CYS A 75 -1.28 13.37 0.32
N GLY A 76 -1.19 13.55 -1.00
CA GLY A 76 -0.02 13.16 -1.79
C GLY A 76 1.25 13.93 -1.41
N LEU A 77 1.14 15.26 -1.23
CA LEU A 77 2.24 16.11 -0.77
C LEU A 77 2.66 15.77 0.66
N TYR A 78 1.68 15.53 1.54
CA TYR A 78 1.95 15.14 2.92
C TYR A 78 2.66 13.78 2.99
N MET A 79 2.23 12.82 2.18
CA MET A 79 2.87 11.52 2.06
C MET A 79 4.30 11.64 1.52
N PHE A 80 4.50 12.42 0.45
CA PHE A 80 5.83 12.69 -0.09
C PHE A 80 6.78 13.23 0.99
N TYR A 81 6.34 14.23 1.75
CA TYR A 81 7.12 14.81 2.85
C TYR A 81 7.48 13.75 3.90
N CYS A 82 6.52 12.95 4.34
CA CYS A 82 6.74 11.93 5.36
C CYS A 82 7.69 10.82 4.90
N LEU A 83 7.52 10.32 3.68
CA LEU A 83 8.42 9.31 3.12
C LEU A 83 9.83 9.87 2.92
N PHE A 84 9.96 11.15 2.56
CA PHE A 84 11.24 11.84 2.45
C PHE A 84 11.97 11.90 3.80
N ILE A 85 11.30 12.38 4.86
CA ILE A 85 11.92 12.46 6.20
C ILE A 85 12.21 11.06 6.78
N LEU A 86 11.42 10.04 6.44
CA LEU A 86 11.67 8.67 6.85
C LEU A 86 12.99 8.15 6.28
N VAL A 87 13.19 8.28 4.96
CA VAL A 87 14.43 7.86 4.29
C VAL A 87 15.63 8.64 4.82
N LYS A 88 15.50 9.96 4.98
CA LYS A 88 16.56 10.79 5.56
C LYS A 88 16.94 10.34 6.97
N SER A 89 15.96 10.00 7.80
CA SER A 89 16.17 9.50 9.15
C SER A 89 16.86 8.14 9.15
N ALA A 90 16.49 7.26 8.22
CA ALA A 90 17.17 5.98 8.01
C ALA A 90 18.64 6.17 7.62
N GLN A 91 18.94 7.09 6.68
CA GLN A 91 20.32 7.40 6.28
C GLN A 91 21.18 7.92 7.44
N ILE A 92 20.62 8.76 8.32
CA ILE A 92 21.31 9.20 9.55
C ILE A 92 21.56 8.00 10.48
N LEU A 93 20.57 7.11 10.65
CA LEU A 93 20.72 5.93 11.49
C LEU A 93 21.75 4.93 10.93
N TYR A 94 21.89 4.80 9.60
CA TYR A 94 22.95 4.00 9.00
C TYR A 94 24.33 4.49 9.42
N LYS A 95 24.53 5.81 9.39
CA LYS A 95 25.78 6.47 9.83
C LYS A 95 26.03 6.28 11.33
N ARG A 96 24.99 6.47 12.15
CA ARG A 96 25.07 6.36 13.61
C ARG A 96 25.36 4.97 14.14
N THR A 97 24.75 3.95 13.53
CA THR A 97 24.85 2.57 13.98
C THR A 97 25.89 1.76 13.21
N ARG A 98 26.44 2.31 12.12
CA ARG A 98 27.30 1.61 11.13
C ARG A 98 26.61 0.38 10.53
N VAL A 99 25.28 0.42 10.44
CA VAL A 99 24.47 -0.61 9.78
C VAL A 99 23.96 -0.04 8.46
N PRO A 100 24.56 -0.39 7.32
CA PRO A 100 24.32 0.30 6.04
C PRO A 100 22.98 -0.05 5.39
N VAL A 101 22.26 -1.05 5.92
CA VAL A 101 20.97 -1.54 5.39
C VAL A 101 20.05 -1.86 6.57
N MET A 102 18.88 -1.24 6.62
CA MET A 102 17.83 -1.53 7.60
C MET A 102 16.49 -1.68 6.90
N THR A 103 15.59 -2.51 7.43
CA THR A 103 14.16 -2.49 7.06
C THR A 103 13.42 -1.36 7.76
N TYR A 104 12.19 -1.03 7.35
CA TYR A 104 11.40 0.00 8.04
C TYR A 104 11.22 -0.31 9.56
N PRO A 105 10.86 -1.53 9.99
CA PRO A 105 10.85 -1.88 11.41
C PRO A 105 12.21 -1.70 12.12
N ASP A 106 13.31 -2.02 11.43
CA ASP A 106 14.67 -1.81 11.97
C ASP A 106 14.96 -0.32 12.19
N VAL A 107 14.51 0.56 11.28
CA VAL A 107 14.66 2.02 11.42
C VAL A 107 13.91 2.52 12.66
N GLY A 108 12.67 2.05 12.88
CA GLY A 108 11.91 2.39 14.09
C GLY A 108 12.57 1.88 15.37
N GLU A 109 13.07 0.65 15.36
CA GLU A 109 13.81 0.08 16.49
C GLU A 109 15.08 0.90 16.78
N ALA A 110 15.88 1.18 15.75
CA ALA A 110 17.14 1.91 15.87
C ALA A 110 16.91 3.35 16.36
N ALA A 111 15.84 4.01 15.91
CA ALA A 111 15.47 5.36 16.35
C ALA A 111 15.23 5.42 17.87
N CYS A 112 14.48 4.46 18.43
CA CYS A 112 14.27 4.37 19.87
C CYS A 112 15.53 3.89 20.61
N ALA A 113 16.24 2.89 20.08
CA ALA A 113 17.39 2.29 20.73
C ALA A 113 18.59 3.25 20.85
N CYS A 114 18.73 4.18 19.90
CA CYS A 114 19.80 5.19 19.90
C CYS A 114 19.42 6.47 20.65
N HIS A 115 18.22 6.55 21.22
CA HIS A 115 17.77 7.72 21.99
C HIS A 115 18.40 7.75 23.38
N SER A 116 18.70 8.94 23.91
CA SER A 116 19.35 9.11 25.22
C SER A 116 18.47 8.80 26.43
N ASN A 117 17.16 9.07 26.32
CA ASN A 117 16.19 8.73 27.36
C ASN A 117 15.97 7.20 27.48
N PRO A 118 16.34 6.56 28.61
CA PRO A 118 16.21 5.11 28.80
C PRO A 118 14.78 4.58 28.69
N SER A 119 13.77 5.40 29.01
CA SER A 119 12.37 5.01 28.89
C SER A 119 11.97 4.79 27.43
N ILE A 120 12.49 5.60 26.51
CA ILE A 120 12.25 5.46 25.07
C ILE A 120 13.01 4.25 24.51
N THR A 121 14.23 4.00 25.00
CA THR A 121 15.03 2.83 24.60
C THR A 121 14.30 1.51 24.89
N LYS A 122 13.57 1.43 26.01
CA LYS A 122 12.76 0.24 26.37
C LYS A 122 11.63 -0.04 25.38
N LEU A 123 11.13 0.99 24.68
CA LEU A 123 10.06 0.87 23.68
C LEU A 123 10.56 0.40 22.30
N ALA A 124 11.87 0.27 22.08
CA ALA A 124 12.43 -0.01 20.76
C ALA A 124 11.87 -1.28 20.10
N LYS A 125 11.81 -2.39 20.83
CA LYS A 125 11.23 -3.65 20.33
C LYS A 125 9.73 -3.55 20.12
N THR A 126 9.01 -2.87 21.00
CA THR A 126 7.57 -2.62 20.84
C THR A 126 7.29 -1.84 19.56
N PHE A 127 8.06 -0.79 19.28
CA PHE A 127 7.90 0.00 18.06
C PHE A 127 8.19 -0.82 16.81
N ARG A 128 9.25 -1.64 16.84
CA ARG A 128 9.54 -2.60 15.77
C ARG A 128 8.34 -3.49 15.46
N TYR A 129 7.79 -4.15 16.48
CA TYR A 129 6.66 -5.06 16.32
C TYR A 129 5.41 -4.35 15.84
N MET A 130 5.19 -3.12 16.29
CA MET A 130 4.07 -2.29 15.83
C MET A 130 4.19 -1.96 14.34
N ILE A 131 5.39 -1.61 13.84
CA ILE A 131 5.64 -1.37 12.40
C ILE A 131 5.48 -2.67 11.60
N ASP A 132 6.09 -3.79 12.04
CA ASP A 132 5.96 -5.09 11.38
C ASP A 132 4.49 -5.52 11.29
N ALA A 133 3.71 -5.36 12.37
CA ALA A 133 2.29 -5.69 12.41
C ALA A 133 1.49 -4.82 11.43
N MET A 134 1.73 -3.51 11.40
CA MET A 134 1.01 -2.60 10.52
C MET A 134 1.31 -2.87 9.04
N ILE A 135 2.57 -3.19 8.69
CA ILE A 135 2.95 -3.64 7.33
C ILE A 135 2.25 -4.95 6.99
N CYS A 136 2.14 -5.90 7.94
CA CYS A 136 1.46 -7.17 7.69
C CYS A 136 -0.04 -6.99 7.46
N ILE A 137 -0.72 -6.17 8.28
CA ILE A 137 -2.15 -5.88 8.12
C ILE A 137 -2.41 -5.17 6.79
N ASP A 138 -1.61 -4.15 6.45
CA ASP A 138 -1.70 -3.43 5.16
C ASP A 138 -1.60 -4.36 3.95
N LEU A 139 -0.54 -5.18 3.90
CA LEU A 139 -0.27 -6.03 2.74
C LEU A 139 -1.22 -7.23 2.66
N PHE A 140 -1.57 -7.86 3.78
CA PHE A 140 -2.58 -8.94 3.78
C PHE A 140 -3.99 -8.41 3.46
N GLY A 141 -4.35 -7.21 3.95
CA GLY A 141 -5.61 -6.56 3.59
C GLY A 141 -5.66 -6.17 2.11
N SER A 142 -4.54 -5.69 1.55
CA SER A 142 -4.41 -5.44 0.11
C SER A 142 -4.65 -6.73 -0.69
N CYS A 143 -4.10 -7.85 -0.24
CA CYS A 143 -4.35 -9.17 -0.83
C CYS A 143 -5.84 -9.55 -0.80
N ALA A 144 -6.58 -9.30 0.30
CA ALA A 144 -8.03 -9.53 0.34
C ALA A 144 -8.76 -8.70 -0.72
N THR A 145 -8.39 -7.42 -0.84
CA THR A 145 -8.94 -6.51 -1.85
C THR A 145 -8.70 -7.01 -3.28
N TYR A 146 -7.50 -7.52 -3.55
CA TYR A 146 -7.14 -8.10 -4.85
C TYR A 146 -7.97 -9.34 -5.19
N GLN A 147 -8.27 -10.21 -4.22
CA GLN A 147 -9.15 -11.35 -4.43
C GLN A 147 -10.56 -10.90 -4.82
N ILE A 148 -11.11 -9.86 -4.20
CA ILE A 148 -12.42 -9.30 -4.57
C ILE A 148 -12.39 -8.74 -6.00
N ILE A 149 -11.32 -8.01 -6.36
CA ILE A 149 -11.15 -7.50 -7.73
C ILE A 149 -11.12 -8.64 -8.76
N ILE A 150 -10.35 -9.70 -8.49
CA ILE A 150 -10.26 -10.87 -9.37
C ILE A 150 -11.64 -11.53 -9.51
N ALA A 151 -12.34 -11.77 -8.39
CA ALA A 151 -13.65 -12.41 -8.40
C ALA A 151 -14.70 -11.62 -9.17
N LYS A 152 -14.76 -10.28 -8.99
CA LYS A 152 -15.65 -9.42 -9.77
C LYS A 152 -15.36 -9.47 -11.27
N SER A 153 -14.09 -9.40 -11.64
CA SER A 153 -13.66 -9.46 -13.04
C SER A 153 -13.99 -10.81 -13.66
N LEU A 154 -13.73 -11.91 -12.93
CA LEU A 154 -14.04 -13.27 -13.36
C LEU A 154 -15.54 -13.47 -13.54
N LYS A 155 -16.36 -12.99 -12.60
CA LYS A 155 -17.83 -13.06 -12.69
C LYS A 155 -18.33 -12.42 -13.98
N GLN A 156 -17.96 -11.17 -14.27
CA GLN A 156 -18.38 -10.49 -15.49
C GLN A 156 -17.92 -11.20 -16.78
N LEU A 157 -16.71 -11.80 -16.77
CA LEU A 157 -16.18 -12.52 -17.92
C LEU A 157 -16.90 -13.86 -18.17
N VAL A 158 -17.21 -14.60 -17.10
CA VAL A 158 -17.89 -15.90 -17.19
C VAL A 158 -19.37 -15.72 -17.53
N GLU A 159 -20.05 -14.80 -16.86
CA GLU A 159 -21.49 -14.54 -17.03
C GLU A 159 -21.78 -13.63 -18.23
N ASN A 160 -20.75 -13.01 -18.82
CA ASN A 160 -20.87 -12.06 -19.92
C ASN A 160 -21.90 -10.94 -19.64
N THR A 161 -21.91 -10.44 -18.40
CA THR A 161 -22.80 -9.38 -17.90
C THR A 161 -21.99 -8.29 -17.19
N GLN A 162 -22.53 -7.07 -17.16
CA GLN A 162 -21.93 -5.96 -16.41
C GLN A 162 -22.23 -6.02 -14.91
N THR A 163 -23.14 -6.89 -14.46
CA THR A 163 -23.58 -6.96 -13.06
C THR A 163 -22.58 -7.72 -12.19
N THR A 164 -22.12 -7.10 -11.09
CA THR A 164 -21.27 -7.77 -10.07
C THR A 164 -22.03 -8.05 -8.77
N SER A 165 -23.31 -8.41 -8.88
CA SER A 165 -24.23 -8.56 -7.75
C SER A 165 -23.77 -9.61 -6.72
N MET A 166 -24.06 -9.30 -5.45
CA MET A 166 -23.82 -10.21 -4.33
C MET A 166 -24.67 -11.46 -4.45
N GLU A 167 -25.93 -11.28 -4.83
CA GLU A 167 -26.88 -12.34 -5.09
C GLU A 167 -26.71 -12.91 -6.50
N GLY A 168 -27.06 -14.18 -6.64
CA GLY A 168 -27.16 -14.82 -7.95
C GLY A 168 -28.33 -14.25 -8.73
N ILE A 169 -28.12 -13.92 -10.00
CA ILE A 169 -29.16 -13.44 -10.90
C ILE A 169 -29.32 -14.47 -12.02
N ASN A 170 -30.56 -14.79 -12.40
CA ASN A 170 -30.87 -15.69 -13.53
C ASN A 170 -30.22 -17.09 -13.41
N GLY A 171 -30.16 -17.65 -12.20
CA GLY A 171 -29.56 -18.98 -11.94
C GLY A 171 -28.02 -19.00 -11.89
N MET A 172 -27.35 -17.86 -12.07
CA MET A 172 -25.90 -17.74 -11.94
C MET A 172 -25.49 -17.49 -10.48
N PRO A 173 -24.30 -17.94 -10.04
CA PRO A 173 -23.91 -17.83 -8.65
C PRO A 173 -23.56 -16.40 -8.19
N GLY A 174 -23.72 -16.14 -6.89
CA GLY A 174 -23.38 -14.84 -6.27
C GLY A 174 -21.87 -14.57 -6.21
N LEU A 175 -21.47 -13.32 -5.93
CA LEU A 175 -20.05 -12.93 -5.88
C LEU A 175 -19.20 -13.77 -4.89
N ARG A 176 -19.80 -14.16 -3.75
CA ARG A 176 -19.12 -15.00 -2.73
C ARG A 176 -18.70 -16.37 -3.25
N PHE A 177 -19.45 -16.93 -4.21
CA PHE A 177 -19.08 -18.19 -4.84
C PHE A 177 -17.83 -18.03 -5.71
N TYR A 178 -17.78 -17.00 -6.56
CA TYR A 178 -16.59 -16.68 -7.35
C TYR A 178 -15.37 -16.42 -6.46
N LEU A 179 -15.54 -15.72 -5.34
CA LEU A 179 -14.51 -15.54 -4.32
C LEU A 179 -14.01 -16.89 -3.77
N ALA A 180 -14.91 -17.78 -3.36
CA ALA A 180 -14.53 -19.11 -2.87
C ALA A 180 -13.80 -19.93 -3.95
N CYS A 181 -14.23 -19.86 -5.21
CA CYS A 181 -13.61 -20.56 -6.34
C CYS A 181 -12.19 -20.07 -6.65
N ILE A 182 -11.89 -18.77 -6.49
CA ILE A 182 -10.55 -18.25 -6.79
C ILE A 182 -9.52 -18.56 -5.70
N VAL A 183 -9.93 -18.79 -4.45
CA VAL A 183 -9.01 -19.01 -3.31
C VAL A 183 -8.06 -20.18 -3.56
N PRO A 184 -8.50 -21.37 -4.01
CA PRO A 184 -7.59 -22.46 -4.37
C PRO A 184 -6.52 -22.06 -5.40
N PHE A 185 -6.88 -21.31 -6.43
CA PHE A 185 -5.92 -20.84 -7.43
C PHE A 185 -4.92 -19.85 -6.82
N VAL A 186 -5.40 -18.90 -6.01
CA VAL A 186 -4.53 -17.94 -5.31
C VAL A 186 -3.57 -18.64 -4.34
N ILE A 187 -3.99 -19.74 -3.71
CA ILE A 187 -3.10 -20.59 -2.91
C ILE A 187 -1.97 -21.13 -3.81
N LEU A 188 -2.29 -21.71 -4.97
CA LEU A 188 -1.28 -22.31 -5.87
C LEU A 188 -0.15 -21.34 -6.23
N ILE A 189 -0.48 -20.09 -6.59
CA ILE A 189 0.57 -19.10 -6.92
C ILE A 189 1.35 -18.64 -5.68
N CYS A 190 0.73 -18.57 -4.51
CA CYS A 190 1.38 -18.15 -3.26
C CYS A 190 2.30 -19.23 -2.65
N LEU A 191 2.19 -20.48 -3.12
CA LEU A 191 3.12 -21.57 -2.80
C LEU A 191 4.50 -21.39 -3.48
N ILE A 192 4.62 -20.51 -4.50
CA ILE A 192 5.90 -20.23 -5.15
C ILE A 192 6.85 -19.53 -4.17
N ARG A 193 7.94 -20.21 -3.80
CA ARG A 193 8.92 -19.72 -2.81
C ARG A 193 9.91 -18.70 -3.38
N HIS A 194 10.18 -18.79 -4.68
CA HIS A 194 11.19 -17.95 -5.35
C HIS A 194 10.54 -16.94 -6.29
N LEU A 195 10.37 -15.70 -5.82
CA LEU A 195 9.77 -14.59 -6.58
C LEU A 195 10.53 -14.19 -7.85
N LYS A 196 11.76 -14.70 -8.08
CA LYS A 196 12.56 -14.38 -9.27
C LYS A 196 11.79 -14.69 -10.56
N TRP A 197 10.95 -15.72 -10.55
CA TRP A 197 10.12 -16.11 -11.69
C TRP A 197 8.96 -15.15 -11.98
N LEU A 198 8.50 -14.40 -10.97
CA LEU A 198 7.42 -13.42 -11.12
C LEU A 198 7.92 -12.01 -11.49
N ALA A 199 9.24 -11.77 -11.43
CA ALA A 199 9.84 -10.49 -11.75
C ALA A 199 9.57 -10.00 -13.20
N PRO A 200 9.75 -10.82 -14.26
CA PRO A 200 9.50 -10.36 -15.64
C PRO A 200 8.01 -10.07 -15.91
N LEU A 201 7.11 -10.90 -15.37
CA LEU A 201 5.66 -10.72 -15.48
C LEU A 201 5.21 -9.35 -14.94
N SER A 202 5.89 -8.88 -13.90
CA SER A 202 5.57 -7.59 -13.32
C SER A 202 5.97 -6.38 -14.16
N ILE A 203 6.94 -6.49 -15.06
CA ILE A 203 7.26 -5.40 -16.00
C ILE A 203 6.10 -5.25 -16.99
N VAL A 204 5.63 -6.39 -17.52
CA VAL A 204 4.44 -6.44 -18.39
C VAL A 204 3.22 -5.89 -17.65
N ALA A 205 3.08 -6.15 -16.34
CA ALA A 205 2.00 -5.61 -15.51
C ALA A 205 1.90 -4.09 -15.57
N ASN A 206 3.02 -3.40 -15.43
CA ASN A 206 3.04 -1.94 -15.45
C ASN A 206 2.58 -1.39 -16.81
N MET A 207 2.96 -2.04 -17.90
CA MET A 207 2.53 -1.65 -19.25
C MET A 207 1.03 -1.85 -19.44
N VAL A 208 0.48 -2.96 -18.94
CA VAL A 208 -0.97 -3.25 -18.96
C VAL A 208 -1.74 -2.23 -18.14
N VAL A 209 -1.24 -1.86 -16.95
CA VAL A 209 -1.86 -0.81 -16.12
C VAL A 209 -1.85 0.52 -16.87
N LEU A 210 -0.72 0.95 -17.45
CA LEU A 210 -0.65 2.20 -18.20
C LEU A 210 -1.62 2.21 -19.39
N PHE A 211 -1.70 1.10 -20.13
CA PHE A 211 -2.69 0.94 -21.21
C PHE A 211 -4.13 1.00 -20.68
N CYS A 212 -4.40 0.43 -19.49
CA CYS A 212 -5.70 0.54 -18.84
C CYS A 212 -6.06 1.99 -18.49
N ILE A 213 -5.09 2.83 -18.13
CA ILE A 213 -5.31 4.27 -17.90
C ILE A 213 -5.73 4.94 -19.20
N ILE A 214 -5.03 4.68 -20.31
CA ILE A 214 -5.37 5.24 -21.63
C ILE A 214 -6.78 4.85 -22.05
N VAL A 215 -7.14 3.58 -21.90
CA VAL A 215 -8.48 3.06 -22.23
C VAL A 215 -9.56 3.65 -21.31
N ALA A 216 -9.24 3.88 -20.03
CA ALA A 216 -10.17 4.57 -19.11
C ALA A 216 -10.47 6.00 -19.57
N VAL A 217 -9.47 6.75 -20.02
CA VAL A 217 -9.66 8.10 -20.59
C VAL A 217 -10.51 8.03 -21.86
N TYR A 218 -10.22 7.09 -22.76
CA TYR A 218 -11.01 6.88 -23.98
C TYR A 218 -12.49 6.64 -23.67
N TYR A 219 -12.80 5.68 -22.80
CA TYR A 219 -14.19 5.39 -22.43
C TYR A 219 -14.86 6.51 -21.65
N ALA A 220 -14.10 7.34 -20.92
CA ALA A 220 -14.66 8.51 -20.27
C ALA A 220 -15.25 9.51 -21.28
N PHE A 221 -14.52 9.79 -22.36
CA PHE A 221 -15.01 10.66 -23.43
C PHE A 221 -16.09 10.00 -24.29
N GLU A 222 -16.05 8.68 -24.47
CA GLU A 222 -17.12 7.96 -25.18
C GLU A 222 -18.44 8.02 -24.41
N ASN A 223 -18.41 7.78 -23.09
CA ASN A 223 -19.61 7.74 -22.26
C ASN A 223 -20.12 9.13 -21.86
N ASN A 224 -19.21 10.09 -21.63
CA ASN A 224 -19.55 11.46 -21.25
C ASN A 224 -18.64 12.46 -21.98
N PRO A 225 -18.91 12.77 -23.26
CA PRO A 225 -18.08 13.66 -24.07
C PRO A 225 -17.90 15.07 -23.47
N THR A 226 -18.90 15.53 -22.70
CA THR A 226 -18.90 16.86 -22.09
C THR A 226 -18.16 16.92 -20.74
N LEU A 227 -17.86 15.76 -20.13
CA LEU A 227 -17.32 15.64 -18.77
C LEU A 227 -18.13 16.45 -17.73
N THR A 228 -19.46 16.47 -17.87
CA THR A 228 -20.37 17.17 -16.96
C THR A 228 -21.13 16.19 -16.07
N GLY A 229 -21.79 16.68 -15.02
CA GLY A 229 -22.62 15.85 -14.11
C GLY A 229 -21.87 15.29 -12.89
N MET A 230 -20.59 15.58 -12.72
CA MET A 230 -19.86 15.29 -11.48
C MET A 230 -20.36 16.19 -10.34
N VAL A 231 -20.61 15.59 -9.18
CA VAL A 231 -21.06 16.30 -7.99
C VAL A 231 -19.89 17.07 -7.38
N PRO A 232 -20.06 18.33 -6.94
CA PRO A 232 -18.98 19.11 -6.35
C PRO A 232 -18.54 18.56 -4.99
N TYR A 233 -19.47 18.18 -4.13
CA TYR A 233 -19.21 17.60 -2.80
C TYR A 233 -20.38 16.71 -2.38
N THR A 234 -20.12 15.73 -1.52
CA THR A 234 -21.14 14.83 -0.97
C THR A 234 -21.42 15.13 0.50
N SER A 235 -20.99 14.28 1.43
CA SER A 235 -21.20 14.41 2.88
C SER A 235 -19.86 14.45 3.63
N PHE A 236 -19.88 15.02 4.84
CA PHE A 236 -18.71 15.04 5.72
C PHE A 236 -18.32 13.62 6.21
N TYR A 237 -19.27 12.68 6.22
CA TYR A 237 -19.00 11.28 6.52
C TYR A 237 -18.17 10.63 5.40
N ASN A 238 -18.59 10.84 4.15
CA ASN A 238 -17.94 10.29 2.96
C ASN A 238 -16.54 10.89 2.71
N PHE A 239 -16.28 12.09 3.22
CA PHE A 239 -14.95 12.68 3.23
C PHE A 239 -13.90 11.79 3.92
N PHE A 240 -14.22 11.21 5.07
CA PHE A 240 -13.27 10.36 5.82
C PHE A 240 -13.07 9.00 5.15
N GLU A 241 -14.12 8.43 4.56
CA GLU A 241 -13.99 7.21 3.75
C GLU A 241 -13.07 7.47 2.54
N PHE A 242 -13.28 8.60 1.86
CA PHE A 242 -12.49 9.04 0.72
C PHE A 242 -11.00 9.20 1.07
N ILE A 243 -10.66 9.85 2.19
CA ILE A 243 -9.25 10.02 2.59
C ILE A 243 -8.55 8.67 2.68
N GLY A 244 -9.18 7.67 3.32
CA GLY A 244 -8.63 6.33 3.43
C GLY A 244 -8.39 5.71 2.04
N MET A 245 -9.41 5.71 1.18
CA MET A 245 -9.28 5.17 -0.17
C MET A 245 -8.22 5.89 -1.01
N ALA A 246 -8.14 7.22 -0.92
CA ALA A 246 -7.17 8.03 -1.63
C ALA A 246 -5.74 7.73 -1.16
N VAL A 247 -5.50 7.71 0.16
CA VAL A 247 -4.21 7.37 0.76
C VAL A 247 -3.77 5.96 0.36
N PHE A 248 -4.69 4.99 0.40
CA PHE A 248 -4.43 3.64 -0.07
C PHE A 248 -4.03 3.59 -1.56
N SER A 249 -4.72 4.34 -2.40
CA SER A 249 -4.50 4.34 -3.85
C SER A 249 -3.13 4.91 -4.30
N MET A 250 -2.48 5.71 -3.45
CA MET A 250 -1.20 6.37 -3.78
C MET A 250 -0.02 5.95 -2.91
N SER A 251 -0.21 5.04 -1.95
CA SER A 251 0.83 4.70 -0.97
C SER A 251 1.90 3.74 -1.49
N CYS A 252 3.14 3.97 -1.06
CA CYS A 252 4.29 3.07 -1.24
C CYS A 252 5.12 2.92 0.05
N ALA A 253 4.54 3.20 1.22
CA ALA A 253 5.27 3.28 2.49
C ALA A 253 6.01 1.98 2.86
N ALA A 254 5.44 0.81 2.57
CA ALA A 254 6.05 -0.48 2.89
C ALA A 254 7.32 -0.80 2.06
N VAL A 255 7.49 -0.16 0.89
CA VAL A 255 8.57 -0.47 -0.06
C VAL A 255 9.66 0.59 -0.14
N ILE A 256 9.46 1.77 0.44
CA ILE A 256 10.38 2.91 0.27
C ILE A 256 11.80 2.61 0.79
N ILE A 257 11.91 2.04 2.00
CA ILE A 257 13.20 1.69 2.61
C ILE A 257 13.89 0.56 1.83
N PRO A 258 13.21 -0.55 1.48
CA PRO A 258 13.78 -1.55 0.58
C PRO A 258 14.27 -0.98 -0.76
N ILE A 259 13.55 -0.04 -1.37
CA ILE A 259 13.98 0.59 -2.63
C ILE A 259 15.28 1.36 -2.40
N GLU A 260 15.33 2.24 -1.40
CA GLU A 260 16.52 3.03 -1.07
C GLU A 260 17.74 2.15 -0.79
N ASN A 261 17.56 1.07 -0.02
CA ASN A 261 18.63 0.13 0.30
C ASN A 261 19.29 -0.49 -0.93
N ASN A 262 18.54 -0.62 -2.03
CA ASN A 262 19.03 -1.24 -3.27
C ASN A 262 19.44 -0.22 -4.34
N MET A 263 19.39 1.08 -4.05
CA MET A 263 19.84 2.10 -5.00
C MET A 263 21.36 2.05 -5.17
N LYS A 264 21.82 2.15 -6.42
CA LYS A 264 23.25 2.32 -6.76
C LYS A 264 23.83 3.59 -6.14
N ASP A 265 23.03 4.65 -6.10
CA ASP A 265 23.39 5.97 -5.61
C ASP A 265 22.30 6.45 -4.64
N PRO A 266 22.46 6.17 -3.34
CA PRO A 266 21.45 6.47 -2.32
C PRO A 266 21.20 7.98 -2.13
N ASP A 267 22.16 8.84 -2.48
CA ASP A 267 22.00 10.29 -2.33
C ASP A 267 20.96 10.84 -3.30
N LYS A 268 20.76 10.18 -4.45
CA LYS A 268 19.74 10.52 -5.46
C LYS A 268 18.33 10.03 -5.11
N TYR A 269 18.09 9.49 -3.91
CA TYR A 269 16.76 9.00 -3.53
C TYR A 269 15.67 10.06 -3.61
N HIS A 270 16.00 11.32 -3.28
CA HIS A 270 15.04 12.43 -3.28
C HIS A 270 14.48 12.69 -4.69
N ILE A 271 15.31 12.53 -5.72
CA ILE A 271 14.90 12.58 -7.14
C ILE A 271 14.00 11.39 -7.45
N ALA A 272 14.39 10.18 -7.04
CA ALA A 272 13.60 8.97 -7.27
C ALA A 272 12.20 9.07 -6.65
N LEU A 273 12.14 9.56 -5.40
CA LEU A 273 10.90 9.76 -4.66
C LEU A 273 10.05 10.87 -5.28
N SER A 274 10.65 12.01 -5.64
CA SER A 274 9.90 13.13 -6.23
C SER A 274 9.29 12.75 -7.58
N VAL A 275 10.09 12.20 -8.50
CA VAL A 275 9.61 11.78 -9.82
C VAL A 275 8.61 10.64 -9.69
N GLY A 276 8.91 9.63 -8.86
CA GLY A 276 8.04 8.47 -8.70
C GLY A 276 6.70 8.82 -8.04
N MET A 277 6.68 9.61 -6.97
CA MET A 277 5.42 10.08 -6.35
C MET A 277 4.62 10.96 -7.29
N SER A 278 5.27 11.84 -8.07
CA SER A 278 4.58 12.69 -9.05
C SER A 278 3.91 11.84 -10.13
N LEU A 279 4.59 10.80 -10.62
CA LEU A 279 4.01 9.85 -11.57
C LEU A 279 2.84 9.06 -10.96
N ILE A 280 2.98 8.58 -9.72
CA ILE A 280 1.91 7.88 -9.00
C ILE A 280 0.67 8.76 -8.87
N ILE A 281 0.83 9.99 -8.34
CA ILE A 281 -0.27 10.95 -8.16
C ILE A 281 -0.91 11.28 -9.51
N SER A 282 -0.12 11.47 -10.57
CA SER A 282 -0.65 11.76 -11.91
C SER A 282 -1.45 10.59 -12.47
N CYS A 283 -0.96 9.36 -12.36
CA CYS A 283 -1.68 8.17 -12.78
C CYS A 283 -2.99 7.98 -11.99
N VAL A 284 -2.94 8.13 -10.66
CA VAL A 284 -4.11 8.04 -9.79
C VAL A 284 -5.12 9.12 -10.14
N PHE A 285 -4.68 10.36 -10.34
CA PHE A 285 -5.53 11.46 -10.78
C PHE A 285 -6.23 11.13 -12.10
N CYS A 286 -5.49 10.66 -13.11
CA CYS A 286 -6.07 10.32 -14.42
C CYS A 286 -7.15 9.26 -14.29
N VAL A 287 -6.87 8.14 -13.61
CA VAL A 287 -7.87 7.08 -13.44
C VAL A 287 -9.06 7.58 -12.63
N SER A 288 -8.82 8.35 -11.57
CA SER A 288 -9.87 8.78 -10.66
C SER A 288 -10.79 9.83 -11.28
N PHE A 289 -10.21 10.85 -11.92
CA PHE A 289 -10.96 11.93 -12.56
C PHE A 289 -11.74 11.40 -13.77
N PHE A 290 -11.06 10.77 -14.74
CA PHE A 290 -11.73 10.31 -15.95
C PHE A 290 -12.66 9.12 -15.68
N GLY A 291 -12.30 8.23 -14.75
CA GLY A 291 -13.19 7.17 -14.30
C GLY A 291 -14.46 7.72 -13.64
N TYR A 292 -14.37 8.77 -12.81
CA TYR A 292 -15.55 9.38 -12.22
C TYR A 292 -16.36 10.16 -13.26
N ALA A 293 -15.71 10.98 -14.09
CA ALA A 293 -16.38 11.76 -15.13
C ALA A 293 -17.11 10.89 -16.15
N GLY A 294 -16.54 9.73 -16.50
CA GLY A 294 -17.11 8.81 -17.49
C GLY A 294 -18.29 7.99 -16.99
N TYR A 295 -18.34 7.66 -15.69
CA TYR A 295 -19.34 6.72 -15.15
C TYR A 295 -20.25 7.32 -14.07
N LEU A 296 -19.93 8.50 -13.54
CA LEU A 296 -20.72 9.25 -12.57
C LEU A 296 -21.16 8.39 -11.36
N ASP A 297 -22.46 8.19 -11.17
CA ASP A 297 -23.07 7.40 -10.09
C ASP A 297 -22.94 5.88 -10.28
N LYS A 298 -22.46 5.43 -11.43
CA LYS A 298 -22.29 4.01 -11.79
C LYS A 298 -20.88 3.49 -11.53
N CYS A 299 -19.99 4.27 -10.92
CA CYS A 299 -18.61 3.83 -10.66
C CYS A 299 -18.57 2.61 -9.74
N GLU A 300 -18.10 1.48 -10.27
CA GLU A 300 -17.73 0.31 -9.50
C GLU A 300 -16.22 0.07 -9.52
N SER A 301 -15.67 -0.45 -8.43
CA SER A 301 -14.27 -0.87 -8.39
C SER A 301 -14.13 -2.36 -8.74
N PRO A 302 -13.09 -2.74 -9.51
CA PRO A 302 -12.10 -1.87 -10.17
C PRO A 302 -12.66 -1.14 -11.41
N ILE A 303 -11.97 -0.13 -11.94
CA ILE A 303 -12.43 0.65 -13.09
C ILE A 303 -12.77 -0.21 -14.30
N THR A 304 -12.03 -1.31 -14.49
CA THR A 304 -12.24 -2.27 -15.56
C THR A 304 -13.62 -2.91 -15.53
N VAL A 305 -14.29 -3.02 -14.37
CA VAL A 305 -15.65 -3.60 -14.33
C VAL A 305 -16.67 -2.69 -15.02
N ASN A 306 -16.37 -1.40 -15.18
CA ASN A 306 -17.26 -0.45 -15.86
C ASN A 306 -17.07 -0.46 -17.39
N PHE A 307 -15.97 -1.01 -17.90
CA PHE A 307 -15.71 -1.04 -19.34
C PHE A 307 -16.76 -1.90 -20.07
N PRO A 308 -17.16 -1.52 -21.30
CA PRO A 308 -18.09 -2.31 -22.11
C PRO A 308 -17.55 -3.72 -22.36
N LEU A 309 -18.45 -4.69 -22.50
CA LEU A 309 -18.11 -6.10 -22.77
C LEU A 309 -17.79 -6.37 -24.26
N ASN A 310 -17.25 -5.38 -24.96
CA ASN A 310 -16.69 -5.56 -26.29
C ASN A 310 -15.33 -6.30 -26.20
N THR A 311 -14.74 -6.64 -27.35
CA THR A 311 -13.49 -7.42 -27.41
C THR A 311 -12.36 -6.76 -26.62
N LEU A 312 -12.19 -5.44 -26.74
CA LEU A 312 -11.16 -4.69 -26.04
C LEU A 312 -11.38 -4.69 -24.51
N GLY A 313 -12.59 -4.38 -24.06
CA GLY A 313 -12.93 -4.37 -22.64
C GLY A 313 -12.79 -5.73 -21.99
N LYS A 314 -13.23 -6.81 -22.65
CA LYS A 314 -13.03 -8.20 -22.19
C LYS A 314 -11.55 -8.57 -22.10
N ALA A 315 -10.77 -8.27 -23.13
CA ALA A 315 -9.34 -8.55 -23.14
C ALA A 315 -8.63 -7.82 -21.99
N LEU A 316 -8.92 -6.52 -21.80
CA LEU A 316 -8.30 -5.72 -20.76
C LEU A 316 -8.73 -6.14 -19.34
N LYS A 317 -10.01 -6.49 -19.13
CA LYS A 317 -10.49 -7.10 -17.87
C LYS A 317 -9.70 -8.37 -17.55
N GLY A 318 -9.53 -9.26 -18.54
CA GLY A 318 -8.74 -10.49 -18.39
C GLY A 318 -7.26 -10.22 -18.07
N CYS A 319 -6.62 -9.30 -18.80
CA CYS A 319 -5.22 -8.94 -18.57
C CYS A 319 -5.01 -8.35 -17.16
N ILE A 320 -5.87 -7.43 -16.73
CA ILE A 320 -5.80 -6.81 -15.39
C ILE A 320 -6.06 -7.85 -14.30
N MET A 321 -7.01 -8.77 -14.50
CA MET A 321 -7.26 -9.89 -13.58
C MET A 321 -6.00 -10.75 -13.37
N VAL A 322 -5.33 -11.15 -14.46
CA VAL A 322 -4.07 -11.92 -14.40
C VAL A 322 -2.96 -11.11 -13.73
N MET A 323 -2.89 -9.80 -13.98
CA MET A 323 -1.88 -8.94 -13.37
C MET A 323 -2.08 -8.76 -11.86
N ILE A 324 -3.32 -8.62 -11.41
CA ILE A 324 -3.63 -8.55 -9.98
C ILE A 324 -3.38 -9.88 -9.30
N TYR A 325 -3.63 -11.01 -9.98
CA TYR A 325 -3.29 -12.34 -9.49
C TYR A 325 -1.78 -12.51 -9.24
N VAL A 326 -0.94 -12.04 -10.17
CA VAL A 326 0.53 -12.01 -9.99
C VAL A 326 0.94 -11.04 -8.87
N THR A 327 0.32 -9.85 -8.83
CA THR A 327 0.60 -8.81 -7.81
C THR A 327 0.23 -9.29 -6.41
N HIS A 328 -0.84 -10.07 -6.28
CA HIS A 328 -1.22 -10.71 -5.02
C HIS A 328 -0.10 -11.59 -4.48
N ALA A 329 0.50 -12.47 -5.29
CA ALA A 329 1.59 -13.32 -4.85
C ALA A 329 2.82 -12.52 -4.40
N LEU A 330 3.13 -11.41 -5.09
CA LEU A 330 4.22 -10.51 -4.74
C LEU A 330 3.96 -9.79 -3.40
N ASN A 331 2.77 -9.22 -3.22
CA ASN A 331 2.39 -8.51 -2.00
C ASN A 331 2.27 -9.45 -0.79
N TYR A 332 1.82 -10.69 -1.02
CA TYR A 332 1.70 -11.72 0.01
C TYR A 332 3.05 -12.18 0.57
N TRP A 333 4.08 -12.24 -0.28
CA TRP A 333 5.36 -12.83 0.10
C TRP A 333 6.08 -12.07 1.22
N VAL A 334 6.06 -10.74 1.19
CA VAL A 334 6.73 -9.88 2.19
C VAL A 334 6.18 -10.06 3.61
N PRO A 335 4.86 -9.90 3.86
CA PRO A 335 4.28 -10.08 5.19
C PRO A 335 4.33 -11.55 5.62
N PHE A 336 4.14 -12.51 4.71
CA PHE A 336 4.30 -13.93 5.05
C PHE A 336 5.73 -14.25 5.52
N ALA A 337 6.76 -13.78 4.81
CA ALA A 337 8.14 -13.98 5.22
C ALA A 337 8.43 -13.37 6.61
N THR A 338 7.75 -12.27 6.94
CA THR A 338 7.83 -11.60 8.24
C THR A 338 7.24 -12.48 9.35
N VAL A 339 6.00 -12.93 9.16
CA VAL A 339 5.30 -13.75 10.15
C VAL A 339 5.98 -15.11 10.32
N PHE A 340 6.31 -15.77 9.20
CA PHE A 340 6.99 -17.06 9.22
C PHE A 340 8.37 -16.98 9.88
N TYR A 341 9.08 -15.86 9.74
CA TYR A 341 10.33 -15.64 10.47
C TYR A 341 10.15 -15.70 12.01
N TYR A 342 9.08 -15.12 12.55
CA TYR A 342 8.82 -15.18 13.99
C TYR A 342 8.33 -16.57 14.43
N MET A 343 7.56 -17.25 13.58
CA MET A 343 7.02 -18.58 13.86
C MET A 343 8.07 -19.70 13.76
N LYS A 344 8.99 -19.64 12.78
CA LYS A 344 9.96 -20.72 12.51
C LYS A 344 10.86 -21.04 13.70
N ARG A 345 11.08 -20.08 14.62
CA ARG A 345 11.89 -20.27 15.83
C ARG A 345 11.31 -21.31 16.80
N LYS A 346 10.03 -21.63 16.67
CA LYS A 346 9.32 -22.63 17.48
C LYS A 346 9.02 -23.93 16.73
N LEU A 347 9.38 -24.02 15.45
CA LEU A 347 9.06 -25.16 14.57
C LEU A 347 10.26 -26.08 14.41
N ASP A 348 9.98 -27.36 14.18
CA ASP A 348 11.00 -28.38 13.90
C ASP A 348 11.82 -28.00 12.65
N PRO A 349 13.16 -27.86 12.78
CA PRO A 349 14.06 -27.54 11.67
C PRO A 349 13.95 -28.49 10.48
N ASN A 350 13.73 -29.77 10.73
CA ASN A 350 13.73 -30.82 9.69
C ASN A 350 12.48 -30.74 8.81
N LYS A 351 11.42 -30.07 9.27
CA LYS A 351 10.13 -29.94 8.57
C LYS A 351 9.82 -28.51 8.14
N HIS A 352 10.80 -27.61 8.16
CA HIS A 352 10.58 -26.19 7.85
C HIS A 352 9.93 -25.95 6.48
N VAL A 353 10.29 -26.71 5.43
CA VAL A 353 9.69 -26.56 4.10
C VAL A 353 8.22 -26.94 4.10
N MET A 354 7.87 -28.06 4.74
CA MET A 354 6.49 -28.52 4.84
C MET A 354 5.64 -27.52 5.63
N TRP A 355 6.13 -27.06 6.79
CA TRP A 355 5.46 -26.04 7.58
C TRP A 355 5.32 -24.72 6.82
N GLU A 356 6.34 -24.30 6.08
CA GLU A 356 6.27 -23.10 5.24
C GLU A 356 5.11 -23.20 4.24
N LEU A 357 4.98 -24.33 3.51
CA LEU A 357 3.92 -24.51 2.53
C LEU A 357 2.52 -24.58 3.18
N ILE A 358 2.39 -25.27 4.31
CA ILE A 358 1.13 -25.37 5.06
C ILE A 358 0.69 -23.98 5.55
N PHE A 359 1.58 -23.24 6.23
CA PHE A 359 1.25 -21.90 6.69
C PHE A 359 0.99 -20.94 5.52
N ARG A 360 1.67 -21.11 4.39
CA ARG A 360 1.37 -20.32 3.18
C ARG A 360 -0.10 -20.49 2.78
N ALA A 361 -0.54 -21.74 2.63
CA ALA A 361 -1.91 -22.05 2.26
C ALA A 361 -2.93 -21.55 3.31
N ILE A 362 -2.67 -21.76 4.60
CA ILE A 362 -3.55 -21.31 5.69
C ILE A 362 -3.73 -19.80 5.67
N PHE A 363 -2.65 -19.02 5.57
CA PHE A 363 -2.75 -17.56 5.57
C PHE A 363 -3.53 -17.04 4.35
N VAL A 364 -3.33 -17.63 3.16
CA VAL A 364 -4.10 -17.24 1.97
C VAL A 364 -5.58 -17.60 2.12
N ALA A 365 -5.89 -18.75 2.73
CA ALA A 365 -7.27 -19.15 3.01
C ALA A 365 -7.95 -18.21 4.03
N ILE A 366 -7.23 -17.76 5.06
CA ILE A 366 -7.73 -16.76 6.02
C ILE A 366 -8.02 -15.43 5.31
N ILE A 367 -7.09 -14.96 4.45
CA ILE A 367 -7.29 -13.74 3.65
C ILE A 367 -8.52 -13.89 2.75
N GLY A 368 -8.71 -15.05 2.13
CA GLY A 368 -9.89 -15.35 1.31
C GLY A 368 -11.18 -15.40 2.11
N LEU A 369 -11.15 -15.93 3.34
CA LEU A 369 -12.30 -15.89 4.24
C LEU A 369 -12.68 -14.45 4.58
N VAL A 370 -11.71 -13.58 4.88
CA VAL A 370 -11.96 -12.15 5.10
C VAL A 370 -12.61 -11.50 3.86
N ALA A 371 -12.11 -11.81 2.66
CA ALA A 371 -12.69 -11.31 1.41
C ALA A 371 -14.13 -11.80 1.16
N ILE A 372 -14.46 -13.03 1.56
CA ILE A 372 -15.81 -13.60 1.46
C ILE A 372 -16.78 -12.94 2.45
N ILE A 373 -16.31 -12.70 3.68
CA ILE A 373 -17.11 -12.05 4.74
C ILE A 373 -17.38 -10.58 4.37
N PHE A 374 -16.34 -9.85 3.95
CA PHE A 374 -16.38 -8.43 3.60
C PHE A 374 -16.08 -8.18 2.12
N PRO A 375 -17.00 -8.51 1.19
CA PRO A 375 -16.77 -8.47 -0.26
C PRO A 375 -16.87 -7.04 -0.84
N THR A 376 -16.29 -6.06 -0.16
CA THR A 376 -16.33 -4.64 -0.53
C THR A 376 -14.93 -4.04 -0.60
N ILE A 377 -14.54 -3.65 -1.80
CA ILE A 377 -13.22 -3.07 -2.07
C ILE A 377 -13.05 -1.71 -1.38
N THR A 378 -14.07 -0.84 -1.44
CA THR A 378 -14.01 0.53 -0.90
C THR A 378 -13.81 0.55 0.61
N ALA A 379 -14.63 -0.19 1.37
CA ALA A 379 -14.54 -0.23 2.82
C ALA A 379 -13.21 -0.83 3.31
N LEU A 380 -12.70 -1.88 2.65
CA LEU A 380 -11.39 -2.45 2.96
C LEU A 380 -10.26 -1.46 2.64
N MET A 381 -10.29 -0.83 1.47
CA MET A 381 -9.30 0.20 1.10
C MET A 381 -9.34 1.40 2.03
N GLY A 382 -10.54 1.87 2.39
CA GLY A 382 -10.76 2.94 3.36
C GLY A 382 -10.13 2.61 4.70
N PHE A 383 -10.39 1.41 5.22
CA PHE A 383 -9.81 0.93 6.48
C PHE A 383 -8.28 0.82 6.41
N LEU A 384 -7.73 0.21 5.37
CA LEU A 384 -6.28 0.03 5.23
C LEU A 384 -5.57 1.38 5.06
N GLY A 385 -6.16 2.29 4.29
CA GLY A 385 -5.67 3.66 4.14
C GLY A 385 -5.71 4.46 5.44
N ALA A 386 -6.86 4.46 6.11
CA ALA A 386 -7.05 5.22 7.34
C ALA A 386 -6.25 4.63 8.50
N PHE A 387 -6.35 3.33 8.76
CA PHE A 387 -5.70 2.69 9.90
C PHE A 387 -4.21 2.42 9.64
N CYS A 388 -3.90 1.58 8.64
CA CYS A 388 -2.54 1.10 8.46
C CYS A 388 -1.64 2.19 7.87
N LEU A 389 -2.08 2.84 6.81
CA LEU A 389 -1.26 3.80 6.08
C LEU A 389 -1.15 5.15 6.78
N SER A 390 -2.13 5.61 7.56
CA SER A 390 -1.90 6.78 8.43
C SER A 390 -0.79 6.52 9.43
N ASN A 391 -0.69 5.30 9.96
CA ASN A 391 0.41 4.92 10.84
C ASN A 391 1.75 4.85 10.07
N LEU A 392 1.79 4.08 8.98
CA LEU A 392 3.03 3.80 8.22
C LEU A 392 3.54 4.97 7.39
N ALA A 393 2.65 5.76 6.81
CA ALA A 393 2.99 6.82 5.87
C ALA A 393 3.00 8.21 6.52
N PHE A 394 2.32 8.42 7.66
CA PHE A 394 2.20 9.74 8.30
C PHE A 394 2.77 9.78 9.72
N ILE A 395 2.25 8.97 10.65
CA ILE A 395 2.58 9.05 12.09
C ILE A 395 4.01 8.57 12.35
N TYR A 396 4.34 7.33 11.99
CA TYR A 396 5.65 6.73 12.31
C TYR A 396 6.83 7.47 11.67
N PRO A 397 6.76 7.96 10.42
CA PRO A 397 7.81 8.80 9.85
C PRO A 397 8.12 10.04 10.69
N ASN A 398 7.10 10.74 11.18
CA ASN A 398 7.27 11.92 12.02
C ASN A 398 7.81 11.58 13.41
N VAL A 399 7.35 10.47 14.02
CA VAL A 399 7.90 9.97 15.29
C VAL A 399 9.38 9.63 15.14
N ILE A 400 9.74 8.85 14.12
CA ILE A 400 11.13 8.48 13.81
C ILE A 400 11.97 9.73 13.57
N TYR A 401 11.45 10.69 12.79
CA TYR A 401 12.14 11.93 12.49
C TYR A 401 12.49 12.71 13.76
N LEU A 402 11.54 12.85 14.70
CA LEU A 402 11.77 13.51 15.98
C LEU A 402 12.78 12.76 16.85
N LEU A 403 12.67 11.44 16.96
CA LEU A 403 13.61 10.61 17.73
C LEU A 403 15.04 10.73 17.20
N VAL A 404 15.22 10.74 15.87
CA VAL A 404 16.53 10.83 15.23
C VAL A 404 17.12 12.24 15.33
N HIS A 405 16.31 13.29 15.18
CA HIS A 405 16.80 14.68 15.18
C HIS A 405 16.83 15.33 16.57
N TRP A 406 16.45 14.61 17.63
CA TRP A 406 16.30 15.14 18.99
C TRP A 406 17.56 15.87 19.48
N GLU A 407 18.71 15.21 19.41
CA GLU A 407 19.99 15.74 19.90
C GLU A 407 20.85 16.29 18.77
N ARG A 408 21.03 15.51 17.71
CA ARG A 408 21.90 15.84 16.59
C ARG A 408 21.11 15.75 15.28
N PRO A 409 21.06 16.82 14.48
CA PRO A 409 21.59 18.18 14.71
C PRO A 409 20.72 19.05 15.66
N GLY A 410 19.67 18.48 16.27
CA GLY A 410 18.76 19.18 17.18
C GLY A 410 17.45 19.63 16.53
N LEU A 411 16.54 20.17 17.33
CA LEU A 411 15.17 20.53 16.93
C LEU A 411 15.06 21.83 16.09
N GLY A 412 16.19 22.50 15.84
CA GLY A 412 16.26 23.78 15.11
C GLY A 412 15.84 25.00 15.94
N PRO A 413 15.97 26.22 15.37
CA PRO A 413 15.58 27.46 16.05
C PRO A 413 14.08 27.42 16.40
N PHE A 414 13.73 27.91 17.60
CA PHE A 414 12.36 27.87 18.14
C PHE A 414 11.72 26.47 18.19
N ARG A 415 12.52 25.40 18.10
CA ARG A 415 12.05 24.01 18.04
C ARG A 415 11.02 23.77 16.91
N TRP A 416 11.16 24.45 15.77
CA TRP A 416 10.18 24.36 14.67
C TRP A 416 9.92 22.91 14.20
N ARG A 417 10.94 22.04 14.24
CA ARG A 417 10.79 20.62 13.88
C ARG A 417 9.86 19.88 14.81
N LEU A 418 9.91 20.20 16.10
CA LEU A 418 9.02 19.62 17.11
C LEU A 418 7.57 19.98 16.80
N TRP A 419 7.27 21.26 16.65
CA TRP A 419 5.91 21.73 16.41
C TRP A 419 5.34 21.23 15.08
N LEU A 420 6.14 21.25 14.02
CA LEU A 420 5.71 20.74 12.72
C LEU A 420 5.42 19.23 12.78
N SER A 421 6.33 18.42 13.32
CA SER A 421 6.09 16.98 13.41
C SER A 421 4.95 16.64 14.36
N LEU A 422 4.75 17.38 15.46
CA LEU A 422 3.59 17.21 16.35
C LEU A 422 2.28 17.52 15.62
N LEU A 423 2.21 18.64 14.88
CA LEU A 423 1.05 18.97 14.07
C LEU A 423 0.74 17.85 13.07
N MET A 424 1.75 17.38 12.35
CA MET A 424 1.61 16.28 11.39
C MET A 424 1.14 14.99 12.07
N ILE A 425 1.70 14.63 13.24
CA ILE A 425 1.26 13.45 14.00
C ILE A 425 -0.21 13.59 14.42
N VAL A 426 -0.62 14.75 14.93
CA VAL A 426 -2.01 14.99 15.34
C VAL A 426 -2.98 14.86 14.16
N VAL A 427 -2.62 15.44 13.00
CA VAL A 427 -3.41 15.29 11.77
C VAL A 427 -3.48 13.82 11.33
N GLY A 428 -2.37 13.09 11.38
CA GLY A 428 -2.33 11.66 11.08
C GLY A 428 -3.17 10.81 12.03
N ILE A 429 -3.16 11.12 13.34
CA ILE A 429 -3.99 10.45 14.34
C ILE A 429 -5.47 10.76 14.09
N PHE A 430 -5.81 12.01 13.76
CA PHE A 430 -7.18 12.40 13.44
C PHE A 430 -7.71 11.61 12.22
N PHE A 431 -6.94 11.52 11.14
CA PHE A 431 -7.32 10.70 9.98
C PHE A 431 -7.41 9.22 10.30
N CYS A 432 -6.50 8.70 11.14
CA CYS A 432 -6.55 7.33 11.61
C CYS A 432 -7.85 7.03 12.35
N ILE A 433 -8.21 7.85 13.34
CA ILE A 433 -9.41 7.61 14.17
C ILE A 433 -10.69 7.79 13.35
N CYS A 434 -10.86 8.94 12.70
CA CYS A 434 -12.09 9.24 11.97
C CYS A 434 -12.29 8.31 10.77
N GLY A 435 -11.26 8.09 9.95
CA GLY A 435 -11.35 7.20 8.80
C GLY A 435 -11.56 5.74 9.20
N SER A 436 -10.85 5.25 10.23
CA SER A 436 -11.05 3.87 10.69
C SER A 436 -12.44 3.65 11.27
N PHE A 437 -12.99 4.63 11.99
CA PHE A 437 -14.34 4.55 12.51
C PHE A 437 -15.38 4.41 11.38
N VAL A 438 -15.31 5.29 10.38
CA VAL A 438 -16.20 5.28 9.22
C VAL A 438 -16.10 3.94 8.46
N SER A 439 -14.90 3.49 8.15
CA SER A 439 -14.71 2.22 7.43
C SER A 439 -15.12 0.99 8.26
N ALA A 440 -14.91 1.02 9.58
CA ALA A 440 -15.34 -0.07 10.47
C ALA A 440 -16.87 -0.17 10.53
N VAL A 441 -17.58 0.96 10.65
CA VAL A 441 -19.04 0.99 10.61
C VAL A 441 -19.57 0.43 9.29
N GLN A 442 -18.95 0.76 8.16
CA GLN A 442 -19.31 0.22 6.86
C GLN A 442 -19.09 -1.30 6.80
N LEU A 443 -17.90 -1.79 7.19
CA LEU A 443 -17.59 -3.22 7.20
C LEU A 443 -18.58 -4.01 8.07
N ILE A 444 -18.93 -3.50 9.26
CA ILE A 444 -19.92 -4.12 10.15
C ILE A 444 -21.31 -4.13 9.50
N THR A 445 -21.72 -3.01 8.90
CA THR A 445 -23.02 -2.89 8.23
C THR A 445 -23.16 -3.91 7.09
N ILE A 446 -22.10 -4.09 6.30
CA ILE A 446 -22.05 -5.06 5.19
C ILE A 446 -22.08 -6.50 5.71
N ALA A 447 -21.41 -6.78 6.82
CA ALA A 447 -21.41 -8.11 7.42
C ALA A 447 -22.80 -8.50 7.95
N ILE A 448 -23.55 -7.54 8.51
CA ILE A 448 -24.91 -7.75 9.03
C ILE A 448 -25.94 -7.78 7.89
N ASN A 449 -25.84 -6.86 6.93
CA ASN A 449 -26.81 -6.67 5.84
C ASN A 449 -26.13 -6.66 4.46
N PRO A 450 -25.76 -7.84 3.91
CA PRO A 450 -24.97 -7.94 2.69
C PRO A 450 -25.65 -7.44 1.41
N GLY A 451 -26.96 -7.13 1.44
CA GLY A 451 -27.74 -6.62 0.31
C GLY A 451 -27.92 -5.10 0.26
N LYS A 452 -27.54 -4.36 1.31
CA LYS A 452 -27.71 -2.90 1.34
C LYS A 452 -26.45 -2.24 0.77
N ARG A 453 -26.57 -1.59 -0.39
CA ARG A 453 -25.56 -0.60 -0.83
C ARG A 453 -25.49 0.44 0.29
N SER A 454 -24.29 0.82 0.72
CA SER A 454 -24.09 1.79 1.79
C SER A 454 -24.44 3.19 1.28
N ASP A 455 -25.72 3.42 1.03
CA ASP A 455 -26.29 4.75 0.85
C ASP A 455 -26.47 5.35 2.26
N ILE A 456 -25.36 5.82 2.83
CA ILE A 456 -25.33 6.71 4.00
C ILE A 456 -24.45 7.91 3.65
#